data_AF-A0A3D3AB93-F1
#
_entry.id   AF-A0A3D3AB93-F1
#
_cell.length_a   1.000
_cell.length_b   1.000
_cell.length_c   1.000
_cell.angle_alpha   90.00
_cell.angle_beta   90.00
_cell.angle_gamma   90.00
#
_symmetry.space_group_name_H-M   'P 1'
#
loop_
_entity.id
_entity.type
_entity.pdbx_description
1 polymer ?
#
loop_
_entity_poly.entity_id
_entity_poly.type
_entity_poly.pdbx_seq_one_letter_code
_entity_poly.pdbx_strand_id
1 'polypeptide(L)' 'MNDKISTAFEAQKHACDLLGSPLTRDVVGFCADNFAAGGIIAKLVRGWQGDPLNDNVPLRL' A
#
# COMPACT_ATOMS: atom_id res chain seq x y z
N MET A 1 6.44 -9.12 9.29
CA MET A 1 5.66 -8.47 8.21
C MET A 1 6.66 -7.72 7.34
N ASN A 2 6.42 -7.51 6.04
CA ASN A 2 7.40 -6.80 5.21
C ASN A 2 7.24 -5.29 5.43
N ASP A 3 8.00 -4.72 6.37
CA ASP A 3 7.83 -3.34 6.86
C ASP A 3 7.89 -2.28 5.74
N LYS A 4 8.58 -2.58 4.63
CA LYS A 4 8.64 -1.72 3.44
C LYS A 4 7.31 -1.58 2.70
N ILE A 5 6.51 -2.65 2.64
CA ILE A 5 5.18 -2.64 1.99
C ILE A 5 4.23 -1.74 2.79
N SER A 6 4.19 -1.92 4.12
CA SER A 6 3.39 -1.06 5.00
C SER A 6 3.80 0.41 4.90
N THR A 7 5.11 0.68 4.88
CA THR A 7 5.63 2.05 4.71
C THR A 7 5.19 2.66 3.38
N ALA A 8 5.22 1.89 2.29
CA ALA A 8 4.76 2.38 0.98
C ALA A 8 3.27 2.71 0.97
N PHE A 9 2.42 1.90 1.61
CA PHE A 9 0.99 2.20 1.74
C PHE A 9 0.73 3.51 2.51
N GLU A 10 1.42 3.72 3.63
CA GLU A 10 1.26 4.97 4.40
C GLU A 10 1.79 6.19 3.64
N ALA A 11 2.91 6.06 2.94
CA ALA A 11 3.44 7.12 2.08
C ALA A 11 2.44 7.49 0.97
N GLN A 12 1.79 6.48 0.35
CA GLN A 12 0.79 6.72 -0.68
C GLN A 12 -0.48 7.37 -0.13
N LYS A 13 -0.97 6.96 1.05
CA LYS A 13 -2.11 7.62 1.72
C LYS A 13 -1.82 9.08 1.98
N HIS A 14 -0.64 9.38 2.53
CA HIS A 14 -0.21 10.75 2.79
C HIS A 14 -0.13 11.58 1.49
N ALA A 15 0.42 11.01 0.41
CA ALA A 15 0.44 11.67 -0.88
C ALA A 15 -0.99 11.96 -1.41
N CYS A 16 -1.93 11.02 -1.24
CA CYS A 16 -3.32 11.22 -1.64
C CYS A 16 -4.01 12.32 -0.83
N ASP A 17 -3.71 12.45 0.47
CA ASP A 17 -4.19 13.57 1.30
C ASP A 17 -3.69 14.91 0.78
N LEU A 18 -2.40 15.03 0.49
CA LEU A 18 -1.79 16.25 -0.02
C LEU A 18 -2.33 16.66 -1.40
N LEU A 19 -2.66 15.68 -2.24
CA LEU A 19 -3.15 15.88 -3.59
C LEU A 19 -4.69 16.01 -3.67
N GLY A 20 -5.40 15.97 -2.54
CA GLY A 20 -6.85 16.06 -2.52
C GLY A 20 -7.54 14.90 -3.23
N SER A 21 -7.01 13.67 -3.10
CA SER A 21 -7.50 12.45 -3.73
C SER A 21 -8.13 11.49 -2.71
N PRO A 22 -9.28 11.86 -2.08
CA PRO A 22 -9.83 11.12 -0.94
C PRO A 22 -10.27 9.70 -1.29
N LEU A 23 -10.82 9.48 -2.50
CA LEU A 23 -11.21 8.13 -2.94
C LEU A 23 -9.99 7.20 -3.02
N THR A 24 -8.92 7.66 -3.67
CA THR A 24 -7.69 6.87 -3.81
C THR A 24 -7.05 6.60 -2.45
N ARG A 25 -7.03 7.59 -1.56
CA ARG A 25 -6.58 7.42 -0.17
C ARG A 25 -7.34 6.29 0.54
N ASP A 26 -8.66 6.26 0.41
CA ASP A 26 -9.51 5.26 1.08
C ASP A 26 -9.27 3.85 0.53
N VAL A 27 -9.14 3.72 -0.79
CA VAL A 27 -8.80 2.44 -1.43
C VAL A 27 -7.42 1.94 -0.97
N VAL A 28 -6.42 2.82 -0.97
CA VAL A 28 -5.06 2.50 -0.49
C VAL A 28 -5.09 2.13 0.99
N GLY A 29 -5.89 2.84 1.80
CA GLY A 29 -6.12 2.53 3.22
C GLY A 29 -6.72 1.16 3.44
N PHE A 30 -7.76 0.80 2.69
CA PHE A 30 -8.36 -0.53 2.74
C PHE A 30 -7.35 -1.62 2.38
N CYS A 31 -6.52 -1.41 1.35
CA CYS A 31 -5.46 -2.34 0.98
C CYS A 31 -4.40 -2.49 2.07
N ALA A 32 -4.04 -1.40 2.75
CA ALA A 32 -3.10 -1.39 3.88
C ALA A 32 -3.65 -2.21 5.06
N ASP A 33 -4.93 -2.00 5.41
CA ASP A 33 -5.60 -2.73 6.48
C ASP A 33 -5.72 -4.22 6.15
N ASN A 34 -6.07 -4.55 4.89
CA ASN A 34 -6.11 -5.93 4.41
C ASN A 34 -4.74 -6.59 4.47
N PHE A 35 -3.67 -5.88 4.10
CA PHE A 35 -2.29 -6.36 4.22
C PHE A 35 -1.92 -6.62 5.69
N ALA A 36 -2.22 -5.69 6.59
CA ALA A 36 -1.93 -5.79 8.01
C ALA A 36 -2.65 -6.98 8.68
N ALA A 37 -3.87 -7.28 8.23
CA ALA A 37 -4.63 -8.45 8.67
C ALA A 37 -4.14 -9.79 8.06
N GLY A 38 -3.08 -9.79 7.24
CA GLY A 38 -2.61 -10.99 6.55
C GLY A 38 -3.57 -11.49 5.45
N GLY A 39 -4.39 -10.58 4.91
CA GLY A 39 -5.40 -10.84 3.89
C GLY A 39 -4.85 -11.12 2.50
N ILE A 40 -5.69 -10.94 1.48
CA ILE A 40 -5.35 -11.22 0.08
C ILE A 40 -4.19 -10.36 -0.41
N ILE A 41 -4.10 -9.09 0.01
CA ILE A 41 -3.01 -8.20 -0.37
C ILE A 41 -1.66 -8.75 0.13
N ALA A 42 -1.61 -9.28 1.35
CA ALA A 42 -0.40 -9.92 1.90
C ALA A 42 0.02 -11.18 1.12
N LYS A 43 -0.92 -11.86 0.46
CA LYS A 43 -0.63 -12.99 -0.42
C LYS A 43 -0.11 -12.52 -1.78
N LEU A 44 -0.70 -11.48 -2.36
CA LEU A 44 -0.33 -10.94 -3.67
C LEU A 44 1.09 -10.37 -3.68
N VAL A 45 1.49 -9.70 -2.60
CA VAL A 45 2.83 -9.10 -2.48
C VAL A 45 3.86 -10.02 -1.80
N ARG A 46 3.49 -11.29 -1.55
CA ARG A 46 4.37 -12.25 -0.91
C ARG A 46 5.59 -12.50 -1.79
N GLY A 47 6.78 -12.34 -1.21
CA GLY A 47 8.03 -12.60 -1.91
C GLY A 47 8.49 -11.46 -2.83
N TRP A 48 7.83 -10.30 -2.81
CA TRP A 48 8.29 -9.11 -3.53
C TRP A 48 9.74 -8.77 -3.14
N GLN A 49 10.62 -8.70 -4.14
CA GLN A 49 12.06 -8.43 -3.94
C GLN A 49 12.45 -6.98 -4.25
N GLY A 50 11.56 -6.19 -4.86
CA GLY A 50 11.81 -4.80 -5.24
C GLY A 50 11.60 -3.81 -4.09
N ASP A 51 11.63 -2.51 -4.42
CA ASP A 51 11.31 -1.45 -3.49
C ASP A 51 9.84 -1.03 -3.69
N PRO A 52 8.93 -1.33 -2.75
CA PRO A 52 7.51 -1.12 -2.95
C PRO A 52 7.10 0.33 -3.22
N LEU A 53 7.90 1.29 -2.74
CA LEU A 53 7.66 2.71 -2.95
C LEU A 53 8.05 3.08 -4.39
N ASN A 54 9.27 2.74 -4.83
CA ASN A 54 9.72 3.02 -6.20
C ASN A 54 8.90 2.26 -7.25
N ASP A 55 8.44 1.06 -6.91
CA ASP A 55 7.64 0.20 -7.80
C ASP A 55 6.15 0.60 -7.84
N ASN A 56 5.74 1.60 -7.05
CA ASN A 56 4.36 2.05 -6.91
C ASN A 56 3.40 0.91 -6.55
N VAL A 57 3.83 -0.03 -5.70
CA VAL A 57 3.01 -1.20 -5.31
C VAL A 57 1.62 -0.79 -4.81
N PRO A 58 1.45 0.22 -3.93
CA PRO A 58 0.12 0.63 -3.48
C PRO A 58 -0.85 1.07 -4.58
N LEU A 59 -0.36 1.48 -5.75
CA LEU A 59 -1.16 1.94 -6.89
C LEU A 59 -1.38 0.87 -7.97
N ARG A 60 -0.81 -0.32 -7.80
CA ARG A 60 -0.86 -1.43 -8.78
C ARG A 60 -1.61 -2.65 -8.29
N LEU A 61 -2.25 -2.55 -7.12
CA LEU A 61 -3.00 -3.62 -6.47
C LEU A 61 -4.51 -3.49 -6.73
#